data_AF-N1R3N4-F1
#
_entry.id   AF-N1R3N4-F1
#
_cell.length_a   1.000
_cell.length_b   1.000
_cell.length_c   1.000
_cell.angle_alpha   90.00
_cell.angle_beta   90.00
_cell.angle_gamma   90.00
#
_symmetry.space_group_name_H-M   'P 1'
#
loop_
_entity.id
_entity.type
_entity.pdbx_description
1 polymer ?
#
loop_
_entity_poly.entity_id
_entity_poly.type
_entity_poly.pdbx_seq_one_letter_code
_entity_poly.pdbx_strand_id
1 'polypeptide(L)'
;MCARGERPAPDDDEDDEELAGFDAAVALFNGGEYHACHDVVEELWYSAEDPARTLLHGVLQCAVGFHHLFNQNHRGAMMELGEGLCKLRRLRLEDDDDDQGPFSRFRDEVAAVLSFLYRTQKELAASMAHRSGNDELCLAMDGSATSYQLLGDFAAGQRLYRQGVDADGVPSILFSGRASGDYLAPPCTVKLPSLHATEQHLTALQRAHEYS
;
A
#
# COMPACT_ATOMS: atom_id res chain seq x y z
N MET A 1 26.12 -9.84 -62.87
CA MET A 1 24.79 -10.43 -62.60
C MET A 1 24.60 -10.47 -61.09
N CYS A 2 23.46 -9.95 -60.64
CA CYS A 2 23.00 -9.78 -59.25
C CYS A 2 23.07 -11.09 -58.44
N ALA A 3 23.31 -11.08 -57.12
CA ALA A 3 22.34 -10.97 -56.02
C ALA A 3 22.92 -11.87 -54.89
N ARG A 4 22.75 -11.71 -53.58
CA ARG A 4 21.89 -10.92 -52.70
C ARG A 4 22.63 -10.89 -51.35
N GLY A 5 22.76 -9.73 -50.72
CA GLY A 5 23.08 -9.68 -49.30
C GLY A 5 21.80 -10.05 -48.54
N GLU A 6 21.82 -11.15 -47.80
CA GLU A 6 20.80 -11.40 -46.79
C GLU A 6 20.97 -10.36 -45.67
N ARG A 7 19.95 -9.52 -45.54
CA ARG A 7 19.74 -8.62 -44.42
C ARG A 7 19.18 -9.47 -43.28
N PRO A 8 19.72 -9.40 -42.04
CA PRO A 8 19.07 -10.07 -40.91
C PRO A 8 17.66 -9.47 -40.79
N ALA A 9 16.67 -10.36 -40.59
CA ALA A 9 15.33 -9.95 -40.21
C ALA A 9 15.44 -9.17 -38.88
N PRO A 10 14.61 -8.13 -38.66
CA PRO A 10 14.32 -7.74 -37.29
C PRO A 10 13.53 -8.89 -36.68
N ASP A 11 14.21 -9.72 -35.89
CA ASP A 11 13.55 -10.70 -35.05
C ASP A 11 12.90 -9.97 -33.88
N ASP A 12 11.64 -10.34 -33.68
CA ASP A 12 10.82 -10.21 -32.49
C ASP A 12 10.47 -8.77 -32.09
N ASP A 13 9.34 -8.32 -32.65
CA ASP A 13 8.36 -7.54 -31.90
C ASP A 13 8.08 -8.32 -30.60
N GLU A 14 8.89 -8.08 -29.55
CA GLU A 14 8.44 -8.28 -28.19
C GLU A 14 7.16 -7.46 -28.10
N ASP A 15 6.02 -8.14 -27.95
CA ASP A 15 4.76 -7.53 -27.58
C ASP A 15 4.99 -6.79 -26.24
N ASP A 16 5.55 -5.57 -26.31
CA ASP A 16 5.36 -4.50 -25.34
C ASP A 16 3.85 -4.18 -25.42
N GLU A 17 3.02 -5.11 -24.94
CA GLU A 17 1.64 -4.84 -24.59
C GLU A 17 1.72 -3.79 -23.49
N GLU A 18 1.69 -2.53 -23.92
CA GLU A 18 1.64 -1.34 -23.08
C GLU A 18 0.48 -1.55 -22.12
N LEU A 19 0.79 -1.98 -20.89
CA LEU A 19 -0.22 -2.30 -19.89
C LEU A 19 -1.14 -1.08 -19.77
N ALA A 20 -2.43 -1.31 -19.97
CA ALA A 20 -3.46 -0.28 -19.91
C ALA A 20 -4.47 -0.57 -18.81
N GLY A 21 -5.22 0.45 -18.41
CA GLY A 21 -6.32 0.31 -17.47
C GLY A 21 -5.91 -0.24 -16.10
N PHE A 22 -6.68 -1.19 -15.58
CA PHE A 22 -6.47 -1.67 -14.21
C PHE A 22 -5.17 -2.48 -14.05
N ASP A 23 -4.75 -3.23 -15.06
CA ASP A 23 -3.51 -4.01 -15.00
C ASP A 23 -2.26 -3.10 -14.94
N ALA A 24 -2.32 -1.93 -15.61
CA ALA A 24 -1.31 -0.88 -15.49
C ALA A 24 -1.23 -0.33 -14.06
N ALA A 25 -2.38 -0.02 -13.46
CA ALA A 25 -2.45 0.44 -12.08
C ALA A 25 -1.86 -0.58 -11.09
N VAL A 26 -2.17 -1.87 -11.30
CA VAL A 26 -1.63 -2.98 -10.50
C VAL A 26 -0.10 -3.04 -10.61
N ALA A 27 0.45 -2.96 -11.82
CA ALA A 27 1.88 -2.98 -12.05
C ALA A 27 2.58 -1.78 -11.39
N LEU A 28 2.02 -0.57 -11.53
CA LEU A 28 2.54 0.65 -10.90
C LEU A 28 2.51 0.55 -9.37
N PHE A 29 1.40 0.08 -8.79
CA PHE A 29 1.29 -0.09 -7.33
C PHE A 29 2.34 -1.05 -6.80
N ASN A 30 2.46 -2.22 -7.44
CA ASN A 30 3.40 -3.27 -7.02
C ASN A 30 4.87 -2.86 -7.28
N GLY A 31 5.11 -2.00 -8.27
CA GLY A 31 6.42 -1.39 -8.54
C GLY A 31 6.80 -0.27 -7.56
N GLY A 32 5.89 0.17 -6.69
CA GLY A 32 6.13 1.28 -5.76
C GLY A 32 5.95 2.68 -6.37
N GLU A 33 5.45 2.76 -7.61
CA GLU A 33 5.16 4.01 -8.33
C GLU A 33 3.79 4.55 -7.94
N TYR A 34 3.59 4.80 -6.64
CA TYR A 34 2.26 5.07 -6.08
C TYR A 34 1.59 6.34 -6.61
N HIS A 35 2.37 7.37 -6.96
CA HIS A 35 1.79 8.59 -7.55
C HIS A 35 1.28 8.33 -8.97
N ALA A 36 2.05 7.62 -9.79
CA ALA A 36 1.58 7.24 -11.13
C ALA A 36 0.40 6.26 -11.06
N CYS A 37 0.42 5.32 -10.11
CA CYS A 37 -0.72 4.45 -9.83
C CYS A 37 -1.97 5.25 -9.48
N HIS A 38 -1.85 6.28 -8.63
CA HIS A 38 -2.97 7.15 -8.28
C HIS A 38 -3.63 7.73 -9.53
N ASP A 39 -2.84 8.30 -10.44
CA ASP A 39 -3.36 8.99 -11.63
C ASP A 39 -4.15 8.02 -12.52
N VAL A 40 -3.65 6.80 -12.72
CA VAL A 40 -4.35 5.76 -13.50
C VAL A 40 -5.63 5.29 -12.80
N VAL A 41 -5.59 5.04 -11.48
CA VAL A 41 -6.78 4.58 -10.74
C VAL A 41 -7.84 5.67 -10.66
N GLU A 42 -7.45 6.93 -10.56
CA GLU A 42 -8.37 8.08 -10.56
C GLU A 42 -9.17 8.16 -11.86
N GLU A 43 -8.51 7.97 -13.01
CA GLU A 43 -9.18 7.93 -14.32
C GLU A 43 -10.22 6.80 -14.38
N LEU A 44 -9.84 5.58 -13.98
CA LEU A 44 -10.76 4.44 -13.92
C LEU A 44 -11.93 4.69 -12.97
N TRP A 45 -11.65 5.31 -11.82
CA TRP A 45 -12.64 5.60 -10.80
C TRP A 45 -13.70 6.59 -11.29
N TYR A 46 -13.35 7.58 -12.11
CA TYR A 46 -14.32 8.55 -12.62
C TYR A 46 -15.46 7.89 -13.40
N SER A 47 -15.17 6.88 -14.22
CA SER A 47 -16.15 6.15 -15.03
C SER A 47 -16.77 4.93 -14.34
N ALA A 48 -16.28 4.52 -13.17
CA ALA A 48 -16.73 3.32 -12.49
C ALA A 48 -18.04 3.50 -11.72
N GLU A 49 -18.85 2.44 -11.70
CA GLU A 49 -20.05 2.28 -10.88
C GLU A 49 -19.79 1.31 -9.70
N ASP A 50 -20.60 1.39 -8.66
CA ASP A 50 -20.49 0.46 -7.54
C ASP A 50 -20.83 -0.98 -7.98
N PRO A 51 -20.09 -2.00 -7.50
CA PRO A 51 -19.10 -1.97 -6.41
C PRO A 51 -17.66 -1.62 -6.84
N ALA A 52 -17.35 -1.65 -8.14
CA ALA A 52 -16.00 -1.41 -8.67
C ALA A 52 -15.49 -0.01 -8.30
N ARG A 53 -16.37 1.00 -8.31
CA ARG A 53 -16.07 2.36 -7.87
C ARG A 53 -15.54 2.41 -6.43
N THR A 54 -16.17 1.68 -5.51
CA THR A 54 -15.73 1.62 -4.11
C THR A 54 -14.37 0.92 -3.97
N LEU A 55 -14.12 -0.15 -4.74
CA LEU A 55 -12.81 -0.83 -4.77
C LEU A 55 -11.71 0.11 -5.27
N LEU A 56 -11.90 0.73 -6.44
CA LEU A 56 -10.94 1.65 -7.05
C LEU A 56 -10.62 2.82 -6.13
N HIS A 57 -11.64 3.37 -5.46
CA HIS A 57 -11.42 4.43 -4.48
C HIS A 57 -10.61 3.95 -3.25
N GLY A 58 -10.79 2.70 -2.83
CA GLY A 58 -9.96 2.08 -1.81
C GLY A 58 -8.50 1.97 -2.23
N VAL A 59 -8.24 1.44 -3.43
CA VAL A 59 -6.89 1.31 -4.02
C VAL A 59 -6.23 2.67 -4.21
N LEU A 60 -6.97 3.67 -4.71
CA LEU A 60 -6.52 5.04 -4.90
C LEU A 60 -5.96 5.61 -3.60
N GLN A 61 -6.72 5.54 -2.51
CA GLN A 61 -6.25 6.05 -1.23
C GLN A 61 -5.13 5.22 -0.62
N CYS A 62 -5.07 3.91 -0.88
CA CYS A 62 -3.89 3.14 -0.52
C CYS A 62 -2.64 3.68 -1.24
N ALA A 63 -2.72 3.97 -2.55
CA ALA A 63 -1.61 4.54 -3.30
C ALA A 63 -1.18 5.90 -2.74
N VAL A 64 -2.12 6.83 -2.50
CA VAL A 64 -1.81 8.14 -1.86
C VAL A 64 -1.18 7.95 -0.48
N GLY A 65 -1.70 7.01 0.32
CA GLY A 65 -1.18 6.70 1.65
C GLY A 65 0.27 6.21 1.63
N PHE A 66 0.63 5.33 0.70
CA PHE A 66 2.01 4.88 0.52
C PHE A 66 2.92 5.99 -0.03
N HIS A 67 2.43 6.80 -0.97
CA HIS A 67 3.15 7.98 -1.45
C HIS A 67 3.50 8.92 -0.29
N HIS A 68 2.54 9.22 0.58
CA HIS A 68 2.78 10.02 1.79
C HIS A 68 3.77 9.37 2.74
N LEU A 69 3.67 8.07 2.97
CA LEU A 69 4.57 7.35 3.89
C LEU A 69 6.03 7.50 3.48
N PHE A 70 6.33 7.27 2.20
CA PHE A 70 7.69 7.33 1.69
C PHE A 70 8.20 8.77 1.49
N ASN A 71 7.29 9.75 1.49
CA ASN A 71 7.61 11.18 1.55
C ASN A 71 7.63 11.76 2.98
N GLN A 72 7.75 10.91 4.01
CA GLN A 72 7.85 11.32 5.43
C GLN A 72 6.62 12.07 5.96
N ASN A 73 5.47 11.92 5.30
CA ASN A 73 4.18 12.41 5.76
C ASN A 73 3.40 11.28 6.44
N HIS A 74 3.77 10.99 7.69
CA HIS A 74 3.18 9.89 8.45
C HIS A 74 1.68 10.10 8.74
N ARG A 75 1.27 11.34 9.01
CA ARG A 75 -0.13 11.71 9.22
C ARG A 75 -0.98 11.41 8.01
N GLY A 76 -0.57 11.93 6.85
CA GLY A 76 -1.26 11.69 5.58
C GLY A 76 -1.31 10.19 5.26
N ALA A 77 -0.20 9.48 5.49
CA ALA A 77 -0.16 8.04 5.27
C ALA A 77 -1.21 7.27 6.11
N MET A 78 -1.25 7.48 7.42
CA MET A 78 -2.19 6.77 8.29
C MET A 78 -3.66 7.14 7.98
N MET A 79 -3.93 8.39 7.65
CA MET A 79 -5.27 8.84 7.26
C MET A 79 -5.75 8.14 5.98
N GLU A 80 -5.00 8.26 4.90
CA GLU A 80 -5.37 7.73 3.58
C GLU A 80 -5.43 6.19 3.60
N LEU A 81 -4.47 5.52 4.26
CA LEU A 81 -4.51 4.05 4.43
C LEU A 81 -5.72 3.61 5.25
N GLY A 82 -6.09 4.36 6.29
CA GLY A 82 -7.27 4.08 7.11
C GLY A 82 -8.59 4.23 6.34
N GLU A 83 -8.71 5.29 5.55
CA GLU A 83 -9.87 5.54 4.71
C GLU A 83 -9.98 4.53 3.55
N GLY A 84 -8.87 4.20 2.90
CA GLY A 84 -8.80 3.15 1.88
C GLY A 84 -9.26 1.80 2.46
N LEU A 85 -8.74 1.42 3.63
CA LEU A 85 -9.13 0.19 4.32
C LEU A 85 -10.61 0.17 4.72
N CYS A 86 -11.19 1.31 5.11
CA CYS A 86 -12.62 1.41 5.37
C CYS A 86 -13.45 1.06 4.13
N LYS A 87 -13.04 1.54 2.94
CA LYS A 87 -13.70 1.23 1.66
C LYS A 87 -13.56 -0.25 1.30
N LEU A 88 -12.34 -0.80 1.40
CA LEU A 88 -12.09 -2.21 1.14
C LEU A 88 -12.89 -3.15 2.05
N ARG A 89 -13.10 -2.78 3.33
CA ARG A 89 -13.93 -3.55 4.27
C ARG A 89 -15.43 -3.47 4.02
N ARG A 90 -15.91 -2.44 3.31
CA ARG A 90 -17.33 -2.30 2.95
C ARG A 90 -17.71 -3.24 1.82
N LEU A 91 -16.75 -3.60 0.97
CA LEU A 91 -16.94 -4.63 -0.04
C LEU A 91 -17.08 -5.97 0.69
N ARG A 92 -18.20 -6.66 0.46
CA ARG A 92 -18.34 -8.07 0.81
C ARG A 92 -17.51 -8.89 -0.17
N LEU A 93 -16.19 -8.80 -0.02
CA LEU A 93 -15.26 -9.63 -0.76
C LEU A 93 -15.48 -11.05 -0.24
N GLU A 94 -16.24 -11.84 -1.00
CA GLU A 94 -16.51 -13.23 -0.64
C GLU A 94 -15.16 -13.94 -0.52
N ASP A 95 -14.91 -14.49 0.67
CA ASP A 95 -13.81 -15.41 0.87
C ASP A 95 -14.34 -16.76 0.35
N ASP A 96 -14.06 -17.11 -0.91
CA ASP A 96 -14.32 -18.46 -1.40
C ASP A 96 -13.59 -19.44 -0.47
N ASP A 97 -14.31 -20.47 -0.01
CA ASP A 97 -14.08 -21.29 1.21
C ASP A 97 -12.66 -21.90 1.42
N ASP A 98 -11.69 -21.71 0.52
CA ASP A 98 -10.30 -22.17 0.69
C ASP A 98 -9.20 -21.23 0.15
N ASP A 99 -9.52 -20.15 -0.59
CA ASP A 99 -8.49 -19.23 -1.11
C ASP A 99 -8.95 -17.78 -1.04
N GLN A 100 -8.28 -17.01 -0.20
CA GLN A 100 -8.65 -15.61 0.01
C GLN A 100 -8.42 -14.82 -1.29
N GLY A 101 -9.51 -14.29 -1.85
CA GLY A 101 -9.50 -13.53 -3.10
C GLY A 101 -8.51 -12.37 -3.08
N PRO A 102 -8.04 -11.92 -4.26
CA PRO A 102 -6.90 -11.00 -4.34
C PRO A 102 -7.13 -9.66 -3.64
N PHE A 103 -8.38 -9.17 -3.63
CA PHE A 103 -8.75 -7.94 -2.93
C PHE A 103 -8.80 -8.12 -1.40
N SER A 104 -9.22 -9.30 -0.90
CA SER A 104 -9.23 -9.60 0.53
C SER A 104 -7.80 -9.71 1.06
N ARG A 105 -6.91 -10.39 0.32
CA ARG A 105 -5.48 -10.46 0.64
C ARG A 105 -4.86 -9.06 0.69
N PHE A 106 -5.09 -8.25 -0.33
CA PHE A 106 -4.60 -6.87 -0.39
C PHE A 106 -5.10 -6.02 0.81
N ARG A 107 -6.39 -6.11 1.12
CA ARG A 107 -7.01 -5.46 2.29
C ARG A 107 -6.28 -5.83 3.58
N ASP A 108 -5.99 -7.11 3.78
CA ASP A 108 -5.39 -7.60 5.02
C ASP A 108 -3.91 -7.22 5.13
N GLU A 109 -3.18 -7.19 4.01
CA GLU A 109 -1.82 -6.65 3.96
C GLU A 109 -1.78 -5.14 4.25
N VAL A 110 -2.70 -4.34 3.70
CA VAL A 110 -2.83 -2.91 4.02
C VAL A 110 -3.16 -2.71 5.50
N ALA A 111 -4.04 -3.54 6.07
CA ALA A 111 -4.38 -3.50 7.49
C ALA A 111 -3.16 -3.81 8.39
N ALA A 112 -2.33 -4.77 7.98
CA ALA A 112 -1.08 -5.09 8.68
C ALA A 112 -0.11 -3.91 8.66
N VAL A 113 0.05 -3.21 7.52
CA VAL A 113 0.85 -1.99 7.44
C VAL A 113 0.31 -0.91 8.37
N LEU A 114 -0.99 -0.59 8.30
CA LEU A 114 -1.55 0.48 9.13
C LEU A 114 -1.36 0.19 10.62
N SER A 115 -1.55 -1.07 11.03
CA SER A 115 -1.30 -1.52 12.41
C SER A 115 0.17 -1.40 12.79
N PHE A 116 1.09 -1.72 11.87
CA PHE A 116 2.52 -1.58 12.06
C PHE A 116 2.94 -0.11 12.25
N LEU A 117 2.44 0.80 11.42
CA LEU A 117 2.71 2.24 11.52
C LEU A 117 2.24 2.78 12.87
N TYR A 118 1.03 2.42 13.29
CA TYR A 118 0.48 2.82 14.58
C TYR A 118 1.33 2.31 15.75
N ARG A 119 1.64 1.00 15.77
CA ARG A 119 2.43 0.37 16.83
C ARG A 119 3.81 1.01 16.96
N THR A 120 4.53 1.17 15.85
CA THR A 120 5.90 1.70 15.85
C THR A 120 5.96 3.16 16.28
N GLN A 121 4.99 4.00 15.87
CA GLN A 121 4.91 5.39 16.30
C GLN A 121 4.52 5.52 17.79
N LYS A 122 3.63 4.65 18.27
CA LYS A 122 3.28 4.56 19.69
C LYS A 122 4.47 4.15 20.56
N GLU A 123 5.23 3.14 20.15
CA GLU A 123 6.45 2.72 20.83
C GLU A 123 7.52 3.83 20.83
N LEU A 124 7.69 4.51 19.70
CA LEU A 124 8.61 5.63 19.58
C LEU A 124 8.24 6.77 20.54
N ALA A 125 6.97 7.14 20.57
CA ALA A 125 6.44 8.17 21.48
C ALA A 125 6.67 7.80 22.94
N ALA A 126 6.37 6.56 23.33
CA ALA A 126 6.61 6.07 24.68
C ALA A 126 8.11 6.09 25.05
N SER A 127 8.99 5.70 24.13
CA SER A 127 10.44 5.73 24.37
C SER A 127 10.99 7.15 24.58
N MET A 128 10.42 8.14 23.88
CA MET A 128 10.81 9.54 24.01
C MET A 128 10.24 10.18 25.27
N ALA A 129 8.99 9.89 25.61
CA ALA A 129 8.36 10.29 26.86
C ALA A 129 9.21 9.88 28.07
N HIS A 130 9.63 8.60 28.09
CA HIS A 130 10.48 8.07 29.16
C HIS A 130 11.85 8.78 29.23
N ARG A 131 12.49 9.06 28.08
CA ARG A 131 13.76 9.82 28.04
C ARG A 131 13.62 11.27 28.50
N SER A 132 12.47 11.90 28.21
CA SER A 132 12.19 13.29 28.58
C SER A 132 11.61 13.44 29.99
N GLY A 133 11.26 12.34 30.68
CA GLY A 133 10.56 12.37 31.97
C GLY A 133 9.14 12.93 31.90
N ASN A 134 8.50 12.92 30.72
CA ASN A 134 7.15 13.45 30.51
C ASN A 134 6.18 12.32 30.17
N ASP A 135 5.56 11.74 31.21
CA ASP A 135 4.64 10.60 31.09
C ASP A 135 3.26 10.96 30.50
N GLU A 136 2.94 12.25 30.40
CA GLU A 136 1.66 12.74 29.86
C GLU A 136 1.54 12.48 28.34
N LEU A 137 2.69 12.38 27.64
CA LEU A 137 2.76 12.04 26.22
C LEU A 137 2.34 10.58 25.92
N CYS A 138 2.47 9.66 26.88
CA CYS A 138 2.10 8.25 26.71
C CYS A 138 0.58 7.99 26.80
N LEU A 139 -0.15 8.84 27.51
CA LEU A 139 -1.52 8.56 27.95
C LEU A 139 -2.60 8.82 26.87
N ALA A 140 -2.28 9.54 25.80
CA ALA A 140 -3.26 9.98 24.80
C ALA A 140 -3.53 8.96 23.67
N MET A 141 -2.92 7.76 23.67
CA MET A 141 -2.91 6.85 22.50
C MET A 141 -3.82 5.63 22.66
N ASP A 142 -5.13 5.86 22.59
CA ASP A 142 -6.21 4.87 22.75
C ASP A 142 -6.65 4.17 21.44
N GLY A 143 -6.08 4.54 20.29
CA GLY A 143 -6.42 3.97 18.98
C GLY A 143 -7.64 4.61 18.30
N SER A 144 -8.16 5.72 18.84
CA SER A 144 -9.21 6.53 18.21
C SER A 144 -8.72 7.32 16.99
N ALA A 145 -9.66 7.82 16.18
CA ALA A 145 -9.40 8.77 15.09
C ALA A 145 -8.52 9.97 15.53
N THR A 146 -8.78 10.49 16.72
CA THR A 146 -8.03 11.58 17.34
C THR A 146 -6.59 11.16 17.71
N SER A 147 -6.42 9.95 18.24
CA SER A 147 -5.09 9.38 18.48
C SER A 147 -4.25 9.33 17.20
N TYR A 148 -4.84 8.95 16.05
CA TYR A 148 -4.13 8.91 14.76
C TYR A 148 -3.70 10.29 14.28
N GLN A 149 -4.52 11.33 14.48
CA GLN A 149 -4.14 12.70 14.13
C GLN A 149 -2.94 13.18 14.95
N LEU A 150 -2.94 12.91 16.27
CA LEU A 150 -1.85 13.29 17.17
C LEU A 150 -0.56 12.51 16.89
N LEU A 151 -0.65 11.21 16.61
CA LEU A 151 0.48 10.36 16.23
C LEU A 151 1.06 10.71 14.86
N GLY A 152 0.23 11.19 13.93
CA GLY A 152 0.67 11.55 12.60
C GLY A 152 1.63 12.76 12.57
N ASP A 153 1.41 13.73 13.46
CA ASP A 153 2.29 14.90 13.62
C ASP A 153 3.57 14.57 14.39
N PHE A 154 3.56 13.43 15.11
CA PHE A 154 4.69 12.97 15.86
C PHE A 154 5.83 12.53 14.92
N ALA A 155 7.04 13.06 15.17
CA ALA A 155 8.20 12.86 14.32
C ALA A 155 7.95 13.23 12.83
N ALA A 156 7.05 14.19 12.55
CA ALA A 156 6.80 14.70 11.22
C ALA A 156 8.11 15.16 10.54
N GLY A 157 8.30 14.75 9.27
CA GLY A 157 9.51 15.04 8.50
C GLY A 157 10.74 14.22 8.88
N GLN A 158 10.68 13.37 9.92
CA GLN A 158 11.76 12.42 10.20
C GLN A 158 11.64 11.20 9.28
N ARG A 159 12.77 10.68 8.81
CA ARG A 159 12.81 9.46 8.00
C ARG A 159 12.73 8.22 8.89
N LEU A 160 11.52 7.88 9.32
CA LEU A 160 11.26 6.70 10.16
C LEU A 160 11.07 5.41 9.35
N TYR A 161 10.50 5.53 8.15
CA TYR A 161 10.15 4.40 7.30
C TYR A 161 10.89 4.47 5.98
N ARG A 162 11.32 3.31 5.49
CA ARG A 162 11.94 3.15 4.17
C ARG A 162 11.50 1.84 3.54
N GLN A 163 11.46 1.81 2.22
CA GLN A 163 11.39 0.56 1.48
C GLN A 163 12.71 -0.21 1.62
N GLY A 164 12.59 -1.54 1.59
CA GLY A 164 13.68 -2.49 1.54
C GLY A 164 13.13 -3.89 1.41
N VAL A 165 13.91 -4.87 1.86
CA VAL A 165 13.51 -6.27 1.90
C VAL A 165 13.66 -6.81 3.31
N ASP A 166 12.83 -7.78 3.68
CA ASP A 166 13.00 -8.53 4.93
C ASP A 166 14.08 -9.62 4.80
N ALA A 167 14.19 -10.48 5.82
CA ALA A 167 15.18 -11.55 5.86
C ALA A 167 14.97 -12.61 4.75
N ASP A 168 13.75 -12.74 4.24
CA ASP A 168 13.37 -13.71 3.21
C ASP A 168 13.41 -13.09 1.80
N GLY A 169 13.83 -11.82 1.68
CA GLY A 169 13.89 -11.09 0.42
C GLY A 169 12.56 -10.50 -0.03
N VAL A 170 11.54 -10.51 0.83
CA VAL A 170 10.21 -9.99 0.50
C VAL A 170 10.20 -8.47 0.63
N PRO A 171 9.70 -7.72 -0.38
CA PRO A 171 9.53 -6.27 -0.29
C PRO A 171 8.80 -5.88 0.99
N SER A 172 9.43 -4.99 1.77
CA SER A 172 9.00 -4.66 3.11
C SER A 172 9.26 -3.21 3.47
N ILE A 173 8.49 -2.71 4.44
CA ILE A 173 8.68 -1.42 5.08
C ILE A 173 9.52 -1.64 6.33
N LEU A 174 10.65 -0.94 6.42
CA LEU A 174 11.57 -1.01 7.55
C LEU A 174 11.38 0.21 8.45
N PHE A 175 11.21 -0.02 9.75
CA PHE A 175 11.16 1.04 10.76
C PHE A 175 12.53 1.27 11.40
N SER A 176 13.02 2.50 11.34
CA SER A 176 14.37 2.89 11.81
C SER A 176 14.37 3.76 13.07
N GLY A 177 13.22 4.01 13.70
CA GLY A 177 13.11 4.89 14.88
C GLY A 177 13.61 4.31 16.21
N ARG A 178 14.33 3.19 16.21
CA ARG A 178 14.80 2.54 17.45
C ARG A 178 16.01 3.28 18.03
N ALA A 179 16.15 3.22 19.36
CA ALA A 179 17.29 3.84 20.05
C ALA A 179 18.61 3.15 19.66
N SER A 180 19.66 3.96 19.47
CA SER A 180 21.03 3.53 19.20
C SER A 180 21.54 2.62 20.32
N GLY A 181 21.47 1.29 20.11
CA GLY A 181 21.81 0.30 21.13
C GLY A 181 21.13 -1.05 20.93
N ASP A 182 20.04 -1.08 20.17
CA ASP A 182 19.23 -2.29 19.93
C ASP A 182 19.67 -3.11 18.70
N TYR A 183 20.98 -3.08 18.38
CA TYR A 183 21.56 -3.70 17.17
C TYR A 183 21.42 -5.23 17.12
N LEU A 184 21.11 -5.86 18.26
CA LEU A 184 20.90 -7.30 18.39
C LEU A 184 19.45 -7.71 18.11
N ALA A 185 18.50 -6.78 18.11
CA ALA A 185 17.12 -7.10 17.82
C ALA A 185 16.88 -7.12 16.31
N PRO A 186 16.05 -8.06 15.81
CA PRO A 186 15.74 -8.14 14.40
C PRO A 186 15.14 -6.82 13.88
N PRO A 187 15.39 -6.47 12.60
CA PRO A 187 14.80 -5.28 12.00
C PRO A 187 13.27 -5.33 12.14
N CYS A 188 12.68 -4.22 12.58
CA CYS A 188 11.24 -4.13 12.71
C CYS A 188 10.67 -3.85 11.32
N THR A 189 10.06 -4.86 10.71
CA THR A 189 9.54 -4.79 9.34
C THR A 189 8.07 -5.21 9.25
N VAL A 190 7.44 -4.80 8.15
CA VAL A 190 6.14 -5.32 7.70
C VAL A 190 6.19 -5.49 6.19
N LYS A 191 5.58 -6.56 5.67
CA LYS A 191 5.47 -6.80 4.23
C LYS A 191 4.81 -5.60 3.54
N LEU A 192 5.36 -5.19 2.40
CA LEU A 192 4.73 -4.20 1.53
C LEU A 192 3.55 -4.86 0.79
N PRO A 193 2.35 -4.27 0.82
CA PRO A 193 1.19 -4.90 0.20
C PRO A 193 1.38 -5.07 -1.29
N SER A 194 0.90 -6.19 -1.82
CA SER A 194 0.91 -6.50 -3.24
C SER A 194 -0.51 -6.74 -3.72
N LEU A 195 -0.91 -6.04 -4.77
CA LEU A 195 -2.20 -6.22 -5.40
C LEU A 195 -2.08 -7.31 -6.46
N HIS A 196 -2.49 -8.54 -6.14
CA HIS A 196 -2.47 -9.68 -7.06
C HIS A 196 -3.79 -9.81 -7.84
N ALA A 197 -4.26 -8.72 -8.44
CA ALA A 197 -5.52 -8.66 -9.16
C ALA A 197 -5.30 -8.34 -10.64
N THR A 198 -6.32 -8.60 -11.45
CA THR A 198 -6.35 -8.26 -12.88
C THR A 198 -7.67 -7.59 -13.22
N GLU A 199 -7.77 -7.02 -14.42
CA GLU A 199 -9.02 -6.42 -14.91
C GLU A 199 -10.19 -7.43 -14.92
N GLN A 200 -9.91 -8.71 -15.10
CA GLN A 200 -10.92 -9.78 -14.99
C GLN A 200 -11.49 -9.90 -13.57
N HIS A 201 -10.65 -9.75 -12.54
CA HIS A 201 -11.11 -9.76 -11.15
C HIS A 201 -11.97 -8.53 -10.84
N LEU A 202 -11.59 -7.35 -11.37
CA LEU A 202 -12.39 -6.12 -11.23
C LEU A 202 -13.76 -6.28 -11.90
N THR A 203 -13.79 -6.86 -13.11
CA THR A 203 -15.02 -7.14 -13.85
C THR A 203 -15.90 -8.17 -13.12
N ALA A 204 -15.30 -9.21 -12.54
CA ALA A 204 -16.01 -10.23 -11.79
C ALA A 204 -16.69 -9.65 -10.55
N LEU A 205 -16.02 -8.74 -9.83
CA LEU A 205 -16.59 -8.02 -8.68
C LEU A 205 -17.87 -7.27 -9.08
N GLN A 206 -17.87 -6.64 -10.26
CA GLN A 206 -19.03 -5.89 -10.74
C GLN A 206 -20.21 -6.83 -11.06
N ARG A 207 -19.94 -7.96 -11.71
CA ARG A 207 -20.98 -8.96 -12.02
C ARG A 207 -21.57 -9.63 -10.78
N ALA A 208 -20.76 -9.97 -9.78
CA ALA A 208 -21.23 -10.61 -8.56
C ALA A 208 -22.28 -9.75 -7.83
N HIS A 209 -22.18 -8.42 -7.94
CA HIS A 209 -23.12 -7.49 -7.33
C HIS A 209 -24.39 -7.26 -8.15
N GLU A 210 -24.37 -7.46 -9.47
CA GLU A 210 -25.57 -7.36 -10.32
C GLU A 210 -26.57 -8.51 -10.07
N TYR A 211 -26.10 -9.62 -9.47
CA TYR A 211 -26.91 -10.81 -9.18
C TYR A 211 -27.20 -11.03 -7.68
N SER A 212 -26.79 -10.09 -6.81
CA SER A 212 -27.07 -10.06 -5.37
C SER A 212 -28.31 -9.26 -5.01
#